data_AF-A0A5B8B7G3-F1
#
_entry.id   AF-A0A5B8B7G3-F1
#
_cell.length_a   1.000
_cell.length_b   1.000
_cell.length_c   1.000
_cell.angle_alpha   90.00
_cell.angle_beta   90.00
_cell.angle_gamma   90.00
#
_symmetry.space_group_name_H-M   'P 1'
#
loop_
_entity.id
_entity.type
_entity.pdbx_description
1 polymer ?
#
loop_
_entity_poly.entity_id
_entity_poly.type
_entity_poly.pdbx_seq_one_letter_code
_entity_poly.pdbx_strand_id
1 'polypeptide(L)'
;MMDRLVCADDGNPDPSPTQGKDALLAKQVELNGWGYPRHLAGRLFSVVHGDVEGAENVRRSLADWLRFLKLAPAGAHAELDRYIGYRKPYATSHDELDADEAIQ
;
A
#
# COMPACT_ATOMS: atom_id res chain seq x y z
N MET A 1 -9.52 12.16 -4.01
CA MET A 1 -9.12 11.95 -5.43
C MET A 1 -7.63 12.28 -5.57
N MET A 2 -6.84 11.44 -6.26
CA MET A 2 -5.50 11.83 -6.75
C MET A 2 -5.68 12.93 -7.81
N ASP A 3 -5.89 14.17 -7.38
CA ASP A 3 -5.70 15.30 -8.28
C ASP A 3 -4.23 15.70 -8.16
N ARG A 4 -3.41 14.98 -8.93
CA ARG A 4 -1.98 15.20 -9.19
C ARG A 4 -1.11 15.39 -7.93
N LEU A 5 -0.57 14.28 -7.43
CA LEU A 5 0.49 14.18 -6.40
C LEU A 5 0.05 14.24 -4.93
N VAL A 6 -1.23 14.06 -4.61
CA VAL A 6 -1.62 13.78 -3.22
C VAL A 6 -1.22 12.35 -2.83
N CYS A 7 -0.56 12.23 -1.68
CA CYS A 7 -0.18 10.96 -1.09
C CYS A 7 -1.42 10.07 -0.88
N ALA A 8 -1.29 8.74 -1.02
CA ALA A 8 -2.44 7.83 -1.00
C ALA A 8 -3.26 7.88 0.30
N ASP A 9 -2.68 8.38 1.39
CA ASP A 9 -3.30 8.53 2.71
C ASP A 9 -3.78 9.96 3.03
N ASP A 10 -3.51 10.95 2.16
CA ASP A 10 -3.79 12.38 2.42
C ASP A 10 -5.00 12.92 1.64
N GLY A 11 -5.70 12.04 0.92
CA GLY A 11 -6.83 12.41 0.07
C GLY A 11 -8.01 13.01 0.83
N ASN A 12 -8.77 13.86 0.13
CA ASN A 12 -10.06 14.34 0.61
C ASN A 12 -11.08 13.18 0.74
N PRO A 13 -11.57 12.86 1.96
CA PRO A 13 -12.52 11.77 2.17
C PRO A 13 -13.95 12.12 1.72
N ASP A 14 -14.29 13.41 1.65
CA ASP A 14 -15.58 13.89 1.16
C ASP A 14 -15.42 14.50 -0.24
N PRO A 15 -15.97 13.91 -1.31
CA PRO A 15 -15.85 14.47 -2.66
C PRO A 15 -16.73 15.72 -2.91
N SER A 16 -17.61 16.10 -1.98
CA SER A 16 -18.53 17.24 -2.15
C SER A 16 -17.85 18.61 -2.38
N PRO A 17 -16.71 18.96 -1.71
CA PRO A 17 -16.05 20.25 -1.89
C PRO A 17 -15.44 20.44 -3.29
N THR A 18 -15.19 19.35 -4.00
CA THR A 18 -14.67 19.34 -5.38
C THR A 18 -15.76 19.00 -6.39
N GLN A 19 -17.04 19.01 -5.98
CA GLN A 19 -18.19 18.61 -6.80
C GLN A 19 -17.95 17.27 -7.54
N GLY A 20 -17.39 16.30 -6.80
CA GLY A 20 -16.85 15.08 -7.38
C GLY A 20 -15.37 15.25 -7.75
N LYS A 21 -15.10 15.54 -9.02
CA LYS A 21 -13.77 15.43 -9.63
C LYS A 21 -13.31 16.71 -10.36
N ASP A 22 -13.75 17.89 -9.91
CA ASP A 22 -13.30 19.15 -10.48
C ASP A 22 -11.89 19.52 -9.99
N ALA A 23 -10.96 19.64 -10.93
CA ALA A 23 -9.55 19.89 -10.65
C ALA A 23 -9.24 21.35 -10.25
N LEU A 24 -10.07 22.32 -10.64
CA LEU A 24 -9.89 23.71 -10.22
C LEU A 24 -10.28 23.88 -8.75
N LEU A 25 -11.39 23.26 -8.35
CA LEU A 25 -11.83 23.26 -6.96
C LEU A 25 -10.85 22.51 -6.05
N ALA A 26 -10.30 21.39 -6.50
CA ALA A 26 -9.30 20.64 -5.74
C ALA A 26 -8.03 21.47 -5.44
N LYS A 27 -7.51 22.18 -6.45
CA LYS A 27 -6.37 23.10 -6.27
C LYS A 27 -6.67 24.25 -5.32
N GLN A 28 -7.89 24.81 -5.37
CA GLN A 28 -8.30 25.84 -4.42
C GLN A 28 -8.34 25.31 -2.99
N VAL A 29 -8.89 24.11 -2.78
CA VAL A 29 -8.88 23.45 -1.46
C VAL A 29 -7.45 23.25 -0.96
N GLU A 30 -6.53 22.81 -1.82
CA GLU A 30 -5.11 22.66 -1.48
C GLU A 30 -4.46 23.99 -1.09
N LEU A 31 -4.59 25.02 -1.94
CA LEU A 31 -4.03 26.36 -1.72
C LEU A 31 -4.63 27.07 -0.50
N ASN A 32 -5.84 26.71 -0.09
CA ASN A 32 -6.49 27.20 1.14
C ASN A 32 -5.94 26.54 2.41
N GLY A 33 -4.88 25.73 2.31
CA GLY A 33 -4.15 25.19 3.46
C GLY A 33 -4.56 23.76 3.84
N TRP A 34 -4.67 22.86 2.84
CA TRP A 34 -4.96 21.45 3.11
C TRP A 34 -3.94 20.85 4.10
N GLY A 35 -4.45 20.18 5.14
CA GLY A 35 -3.65 19.76 6.28
C GLY A 35 -2.89 18.44 6.11
N TYR A 36 -3.09 17.71 5.00
CA TYR A 36 -2.48 16.39 4.73
C TYR A 36 -2.60 15.43 5.94
N PRO A 37 -3.82 14.94 6.22
CA PRO A 37 -4.18 14.32 7.50
C PRO A 37 -3.61 12.91 7.75
N ARG A 38 -3.03 12.24 6.74
CA ARG A 38 -2.48 10.88 6.82
C ARG A 38 -3.42 9.87 7.46
N HIS A 39 -4.56 9.63 6.81
CA HIS A 39 -5.65 8.77 7.32
C HIS A 39 -5.23 7.33 7.68
N LEU A 40 -4.09 6.87 7.17
CA LEU A 40 -3.58 5.52 7.38
C LEU A 40 -2.49 5.43 8.46
N ALA A 41 -2.04 6.56 9.03
CA ALA A 41 -0.98 6.58 10.02
C ALA A 41 -1.29 5.66 11.22
N GLY A 42 -0.29 4.91 11.67
CA GLY A 42 -0.39 3.98 12.81
C GLY A 42 -1.09 2.66 12.50
N ARG A 43 -1.64 2.45 11.30
CA ARG A 43 -2.16 1.14 10.89
C ARG A 43 -1.02 0.15 10.68
N LEU A 44 -1.31 -1.12 10.91
CA LEU A 44 -0.38 -2.21 10.64
C LEU A 44 -0.47 -2.65 9.18
N PHE A 45 0.65 -3.05 8.59
CA PHE A 45 0.70 -3.68 7.28
C PHE A 45 1.48 -4.99 7.29
N SER A 46 1.16 -5.86 6.34
CA SER A 46 2.02 -6.98 5.94
C SER A 46 2.02 -7.10 4.41
N VAL A 47 3.15 -7.48 3.85
CA VAL A 47 3.37 -7.72 2.42
C VAL A 47 4.08 -9.05 2.28
N VAL A 48 3.42 -9.98 1.58
CA VAL A 48 4.02 -11.20 1.08
C VAL A 48 4.07 -11.09 -0.43
N HIS A 49 5.26 -11.13 -1.01
CA HIS A 49 5.43 -11.06 -2.45
C HIS A 49 6.27 -12.23 -2.96
N GLY A 50 5.68 -13.01 -3.88
CA GLY A 50 6.28 -14.22 -4.44
C GLY A 50 6.15 -14.32 -5.95
N ASP A 51 6.26 -13.18 -6.65
CA ASP A 51 6.26 -13.16 -8.11
C ASP A 51 7.56 -13.74 -8.67
N VAL A 52 7.54 -14.13 -9.96
CA VAL A 52 8.60 -14.79 -10.72
C VAL A 52 9.87 -13.95 -10.85
N GLU A 53 9.73 -12.64 -10.96
CA GLU A 53 10.84 -11.71 -11.10
C GLU A 53 10.63 -10.50 -10.19
N GLY A 54 11.70 -10.08 -9.50
CA GLY A 54 11.68 -8.84 -8.72
C GLY A 54 10.97 -8.94 -7.36
N ALA A 55 10.74 -10.16 -6.85
CA ALA A 55 10.06 -10.39 -5.57
C ALA A 55 10.63 -9.51 -4.44
N GLU A 56 11.95 -9.49 -4.29
CA GLU A 56 12.63 -8.66 -3.29
C GLU A 56 12.44 -7.15 -3.56
N ASN A 57 12.64 -6.71 -4.80
CA ASN A 57 12.62 -5.30 -5.18
C ASN A 57 11.24 -4.68 -5.00
N VAL A 58 10.20 -5.39 -5.42
CA VAL A 58 8.81 -4.95 -5.31
C VAL A 58 8.39 -4.92 -3.85
N ARG A 59 8.69 -5.99 -3.08
CA ARG A 59 8.41 -6.01 -1.63
C ARG A 59 9.06 -4.83 -0.91
N ARG A 60 10.34 -4.56 -1.20
CA ARG A 60 11.10 -3.43 -0.62
C ARG A 60 10.46 -2.09 -0.97
N SER A 61 10.19 -1.87 -2.25
CA SER A 61 9.58 -0.62 -2.75
C SER A 61 8.20 -0.37 -2.12
N LEU A 62 7.38 -1.43 -2.00
CA LEU A 62 6.06 -1.35 -1.39
C LEU A 62 6.16 -1.09 0.12
N ALA A 63 7.03 -1.80 0.83
CA ALA A 63 7.23 -1.59 2.26
C ALA A 63 7.73 -0.17 2.58
N ASP A 64 8.67 0.34 1.80
CA ASP A 64 9.19 1.70 1.99
C ASP A 64 8.09 2.75 1.72
N TRP A 65 7.26 2.53 0.71
CA TRP A 65 6.09 3.38 0.46
C TRP A 65 5.08 3.32 1.62
N LEU A 66 4.73 2.14 2.14
CA LEU A 66 3.81 2.00 3.27
C LEU A 66 4.36 2.65 4.56
N ARG A 67 5.67 2.56 4.80
CA ARG A 67 6.32 3.27 5.92
C ARG A 67 6.32 4.79 5.71
N PHE A 68 6.45 5.27 4.47
CA PHE A 68 6.30 6.70 4.15
C PHE A 68 4.90 7.23 4.51
N LEU A 69 3.86 6.41 4.31
CA LEU A 69 2.49 6.66 4.76
C LEU A 69 2.28 6.51 6.29
N LYS A 70 3.36 6.29 7.05
CA LYS A 70 3.35 6.11 8.52
C LYS A 70 2.60 4.86 9.00
N LEU A 71 2.49 3.83 8.17
CA LEU A 71 2.09 2.50 8.65
C LEU A 71 3.28 1.80 9.32
N ALA A 72 2.98 0.89 10.24
CA ALA A 72 3.97 0.07 10.91
C ALA A 72 3.91 -1.38 10.41
N PRO A 73 5.04 -2.08 10.27
CA PRO A 73 5.03 -3.50 9.95
C PRO A 73 4.35 -4.28 11.09
N ALA A 74 3.55 -5.29 10.75
CA ALA A 74 2.86 -6.18 11.68
C ALA A 74 3.79 -7.20 12.39
N GLY A 75 5.08 -6.88 12.56
CA GLY A 75 6.08 -7.75 13.18
C GLY A 75 7.22 -8.16 12.24
N ALA A 76 8.07 -9.08 12.70
CA ALA A 76 9.28 -9.51 12.00
C ALA A 76 9.00 -10.16 10.63
N HIS A 77 7.85 -10.82 10.49
CA HIS A 77 7.44 -11.51 9.24
C HIS A 77 6.50 -10.66 8.37
N ALA A 78 6.28 -9.39 8.71
CA ALA A 78 5.37 -8.52 7.95
C ALA A 78 5.88 -8.18 6.55
N GLU A 79 7.14 -8.48 6.23
CA GLU A 79 7.78 -8.14 4.98
C GLU A 79 8.49 -9.38 4.44
N LEU A 80 7.78 -10.20 3.69
CA LEU A 80 8.29 -11.47 3.16
C LEU A 80 8.41 -11.43 1.64
N ASP A 81 9.58 -11.80 1.13
CA ASP A 81 9.81 -12.09 -0.28
C ASP A 81 10.38 -13.50 -0.44
N ARG A 82 9.63 -14.37 -1.12
CA ARG A 82 10.00 -15.77 -1.36
C ARG A 82 9.30 -16.33 -2.59
N TYR A 83 9.98 -17.22 -3.30
CA TYR A 83 9.40 -18.01 -4.38
C TYR A 83 8.71 -19.26 -3.81
N ILE A 84 7.48 -19.09 -3.30
CA ILE A 84 6.64 -20.19 -2.82
C ILE A 84 5.65 -20.56 -3.92
N GLY A 85 5.54 -21.85 -4.24
CA GLY A 85 4.70 -22.32 -5.36
C GLY A 85 5.09 -21.78 -6.73
N TYR A 86 6.37 -21.51 -6.94
CA TYR A 86 6.88 -20.99 -8.20
C TYR A 86 6.44 -21.81 -9.41
N ARG A 87 5.88 -21.12 -10.43
CA ARG A 87 5.32 -21.71 -11.66
C ARG A 87 4.17 -22.70 -11.44
N LYS A 88 3.51 -22.64 -10.29
CA LYS A 88 2.26 -23.38 -10.03
C LYS A 88 1.04 -22.45 -10.17
N PRO A 89 -0.18 -23.00 -10.17
CA PRO A 89 -1.39 -22.20 -10.32
C PRO A 89 -1.52 -21.14 -9.21
N TYR A 90 -1.75 -19.89 -9.61
CA TYR A 90 -1.98 -18.79 -8.67
C TYR A 90 -3.13 -19.06 -7.71
N ALA A 91 -4.17 -19.78 -8.17
CA ALA A 91 -5.38 -20.08 -7.41
C ALA A 91 -5.11 -20.87 -6.11
N THR A 92 -4.00 -21.60 -6.00
CA THR A 92 -3.64 -22.41 -4.82
C THR A 92 -2.41 -21.86 -4.09
N SER A 93 -1.95 -20.66 -4.44
CA SER A 93 -0.70 -20.10 -3.91
C SER A 93 -0.74 -19.82 -2.41
N HIS A 94 -1.90 -19.48 -1.86
CA HIS A 94 -2.07 -19.30 -0.41
C HIS A 94 -1.98 -20.63 0.36
N ASP A 95 -2.54 -21.72 -0.17
CA ASP A 95 -2.42 -23.03 0.48
C ASP A 95 -0.96 -23.49 0.57
N GLU A 96 -0.14 -23.13 -0.43
CA GLU A 96 1.30 -23.42 -0.42
C GLU A 96 2.07 -22.53 0.54
N LEU A 97 1.68 -21.26 0.67
CA LEU A 97 2.22 -20.37 1.69
C LEU A 97 1.92 -20.89 3.09
N ASP A 98 0.67 -21.29 3.34
CA ASP A 98 0.22 -21.78 4.65
C ASP A 98 0.86 -23.13 5.02
N ALA A 99 1.23 -23.95 4.04
CA ALA A 99 1.89 -25.24 4.25
C ALA A 99 3.42 -25.17 4.38
N ASP A 100 4.05 -24.02 4.11
CA ASP A 100 5.50 -23.87 4.16
C ASP A 100 5.98 -23.68 5.60
N GLU A 101 6.51 -24.75 6.20
CA GLU A 101 7.03 -24.76 7.58
C GLU A 101 8.23 -23.83 7.83
N ALA A 102 8.92 -23.37 6.78
CA ALA A 102 10.07 -22.48 6.95
C ALA A 102 9.66 -21.04 7.28
N ILE A 103 8.38 -20.69 7.13
CA ILE A 103 7.84 -19.34 7.34
C ILE A 103 6.68 -19.25 8.35
N GLN A 104 6.18 -20.37 8.86
CA GLN A 104 5.15 -20.39 9.92
C GLN A 104 5.67 -19.87 11.26
#